data_AF-A0A2V8ZXF1-F1
#
_entry.id   AF-A0A2V8ZXF1-F1
#
_cell.length_a   1.000
_cell.length_b   1.000
_cell.length_c   1.000
_cell.angle_alpha   90.00
_cell.angle_beta   90.00
_cell.angle_gamma   90.00
#
_symmetry.space_group_name_H-M   'P 1'
#
loop_
_entity.id
_entity.type
_entity.pdbx_description
1 polymer ?
#
loop_
_entity_poly.entity_id
_entity_poly.type
_entity_poly.pdbx_seq_one_letter_code
_entity_poly.pdbx_strand_id
1 'polypeptide(L)'
;MKSPAKLRAIELLFEIGCEEIPAGMLPKAEEDLRLNLEKLLAAENLSADTTVETFSAPRRLTAWVRGLPVKQADVELEVTGPPKSVAYDAVGAPTRAALSFADKQRVEVSSLYLVQTAKGEYLATKQVKVGRTTEQMLTAVLPRAVHDLTWPRSMTWTGLEGPRFIRPIRWVVAVLDGKPLRLEVAGVAAGNATRGHRFLGSSAIRVRHFLDYEKKLHANGVIIRPARRREKIARELEAFVKRGNLSHARRSGPREAGRLS
;
A
#
# COMPACT_ATOMS: atom_id res chain seq x y z
N MET A 1 4.31 17.70 -28.58
CA MET A 1 3.94 17.22 -27.23
C MET A 1 5.22 16.84 -26.52
N LYS A 2 5.59 17.52 -25.42
CA LYS A 2 6.73 17.07 -24.60
C LYS A 2 6.37 15.71 -24.02
N SER A 3 7.19 14.69 -24.29
CA SER A 3 7.06 13.39 -23.65
C SER A 3 7.05 13.62 -22.13
N PRO A 4 6.06 13.12 -21.37
CA PRO A 4 6.04 13.31 -19.93
C PRO A 4 7.33 12.72 -19.38
N ALA A 5 8.11 13.52 -18.65
CA ALA A 5 9.33 13.07 -18.02
C ALA A 5 9.01 11.80 -17.22
N LYS A 6 9.71 10.70 -17.55
CA LYS A 6 9.47 9.38 -16.95
C LYS A 6 9.66 9.54 -15.43
N LEU A 7 8.55 9.55 -14.69
CA LEU A 7 8.56 9.75 -13.24
C LEU A 7 9.44 8.66 -12.61
N ARG A 8 10.35 9.05 -11.72
CA ARG A 8 11.18 8.08 -11.00
C ARG A 8 10.27 7.14 -10.21
N ALA A 9 10.43 5.85 -10.42
CA ALA A 9 9.74 4.81 -9.66
C ALA A 9 10.49 4.53 -8.34
N ILE A 10 9.75 4.32 -7.26
CA ILE A 10 10.26 4.00 -5.93
C ILE A 10 9.60 2.74 -5.36
N GLU A 11 10.22 2.17 -4.33
CA GLU A 11 9.70 1.00 -3.62
C GLU A 11 9.31 1.31 -2.17
N LEU A 12 8.33 0.58 -1.66
CA LEU A 12 7.92 0.56 -0.26
C LEU A 12 8.10 -0.86 0.30
N LEU A 13 8.80 -0.95 1.42
CA LEU A 13 8.75 -2.08 2.34
C LEU A 13 7.79 -1.74 3.49
N PHE A 14 6.77 -2.56 3.67
CA PHE A 14 5.83 -2.43 4.79
C PHE A 14 5.72 -3.75 5.55
N GLU A 15 5.80 -3.70 6.88
CA GLU A 15 5.69 -4.87 7.75
C GLU A 15 4.83 -4.55 8.96
N ILE A 16 3.88 -5.44 9.27
CA ILE A 16 3.18 -5.48 10.54
C ILE A 16 3.68 -6.68 11.33
N GLY A 17 4.40 -6.38 12.41
CA GLY A 17 4.88 -7.36 13.36
C GLY A 17 3.97 -7.49 14.56
N CYS A 18 3.62 -8.71 14.93
CA CYS A 18 2.65 -8.97 15.99
C CYS A 18 3.04 -10.19 16.84
N GLU A 19 2.15 -10.59 17.74
CA GLU A 19 2.19 -11.91 18.35
C GLU A 19 1.82 -13.00 17.34
N GLU A 20 1.80 -14.26 17.80
CA GLU A 20 1.61 -15.39 16.91
C GLU A 20 0.18 -15.45 16.33
N ILE A 21 0.12 -15.35 15.00
CA ILE A 21 -1.08 -15.52 14.19
C ILE A 21 -1.25 -17.02 13.92
N PRO A 22 -2.46 -17.58 14.11
CA PRO A 22 -2.75 -18.95 13.75
C PRO A 22 -2.40 -19.24 12.28
N ALA A 23 -1.69 -20.35 12.03
CA ALA A 23 -1.15 -20.66 10.70
C ALA A 23 -2.24 -20.72 9.60
N GLY A 24 -3.44 -21.19 9.93
CA GLY A 24 -4.58 -21.25 9.00
C GLY A 24 -5.13 -19.89 8.57
N MET A 25 -4.82 -18.80 9.30
CA MET A 25 -5.29 -17.45 8.96
C MET A 25 -4.28 -16.66 8.13
N LEU A 26 -3.00 -17.04 8.13
CA LEU A 26 -1.94 -16.30 7.44
C LEU A 26 -2.17 -16.15 5.93
N PRO A 27 -2.56 -17.19 5.16
CA PRO A 27 -2.74 -17.03 3.71
C PRO A 27 -3.85 -16.03 3.37
N LYS A 28 -4.96 -16.05 4.12
CA LYS A 28 -6.06 -15.10 3.90
C LYS A 28 -5.66 -13.68 4.29
N ALA A 29 -4.96 -13.51 5.41
CA ALA A 29 -4.48 -12.20 5.84
C ALA A 29 -3.41 -11.60 4.90
N GLU A 30 -2.52 -12.44 4.34
CA GLU A 30 -1.55 -12.06 3.31
C GLU A 30 -2.24 -11.54 2.04
N GLU A 31 -3.27 -12.27 1.58
CA GLU A 31 -4.06 -11.89 0.42
C GLU A 31 -4.92 -10.64 0.66
N ASP A 32 -5.57 -10.54 1.83
CA ASP A 32 -6.37 -9.35 2.18
C ASP A 32 -5.51 -8.09 2.27
N LEU A 33 -4.29 -8.20 2.81
CA LEU A 33 -3.35 -7.08 2.83
C LEU A 33 -3.01 -6.61 1.40
N ARG A 34 -2.80 -7.56 0.47
CA ARG A 34 -2.50 -7.27 -0.93
C ARG A 34 -3.67 -6.52 -1.58
N LEU A 35 -4.88 -7.08 -1.48
CA LEU A 35 -6.09 -6.51 -2.05
C LEU A 35 -6.41 -5.12 -1.48
N ASN A 36 -6.26 -4.95 -0.15
CA ASN A 36 -6.48 -3.67 0.50
C ASN A 36 -5.50 -2.61 0.01
N LEU A 37 -4.20 -2.94 -0.09
CA LEU A 37 -3.20 -2.02 -0.61
C LEU A 37 -3.47 -1.66 -2.06
N GLU A 38 -3.74 -2.63 -2.93
CA GLU A 38 -4.05 -2.38 -4.35
C GLU A 38 -5.26 -1.45 -4.50
N LYS A 39 -6.34 -1.71 -3.76
CA LYS A 39 -7.55 -0.89 -3.77
C LYS A 39 -7.27 0.54 -3.31
N LEU A 40 -6.56 0.71 -2.19
CA LEU A 40 -6.28 2.02 -1.62
C LEU A 40 -5.28 2.82 -2.47
N LEU A 41 -4.27 2.17 -3.03
CA LEU A 41 -3.33 2.80 -3.97
C LEU A 41 -4.03 3.21 -5.27
N ALA A 42 -4.96 2.40 -5.78
CA ALA A 42 -5.78 2.76 -6.93
C ALA A 42 -6.67 3.98 -6.66
N ALA A 43 -7.31 4.04 -5.48
CA ALA A 43 -8.12 5.20 -5.07
C ALA A 43 -7.29 6.49 -4.99
N GLU A 44 -5.99 6.36 -4.71
CA GLU A 44 -5.03 7.46 -4.69
C GLU A 44 -4.30 7.65 -6.03
N ASN A 45 -4.74 7.04 -7.13
CA ASN A 45 -4.11 7.14 -8.45
C ASN A 45 -2.60 6.77 -8.45
N LEU A 46 -2.22 5.81 -7.59
CA LEU A 46 -0.85 5.30 -7.47
C LEU A 46 -0.67 3.91 -8.11
N SER A 47 -1.70 3.35 -8.74
CA SER A 47 -1.70 1.94 -9.18
C SER A 47 -1.11 1.66 -10.58
N ALA A 48 -0.92 2.68 -11.44
CA ALA A 48 -0.66 2.49 -12.87
C ALA A 48 0.52 1.56 -13.20
N ASP A 49 1.69 1.79 -12.60
CA ASP A 49 2.90 0.98 -12.79
C ASP A 49 3.25 0.18 -11.53
N THR A 50 2.31 0.09 -10.58
CA THR A 50 2.58 -0.42 -9.24
C THR A 50 2.33 -1.92 -9.14
N THR A 51 3.29 -2.64 -8.60
CA THR A 51 3.17 -4.07 -8.26
C THR A 51 3.16 -4.24 -6.75
N VAL A 52 2.18 -4.97 -6.22
CA VAL A 52 2.08 -5.33 -4.79
C VAL A 52 2.32 -6.82 -4.62
N GLU A 53 3.39 -7.18 -3.90
CA GLU A 53 3.60 -8.55 -3.42
C GLU A 53 3.46 -8.58 -1.89
N THR A 54 2.78 -9.58 -1.34
CA THR A 54 2.68 -9.78 0.11
C THR A 54 3.29 -11.11 0.54
N PHE A 55 3.68 -11.17 1.82
CA PHE A 55 4.33 -12.33 2.43
C PHE A 55 3.88 -12.47 3.89
N SER A 56 3.93 -13.70 4.40
CA SER A 56 3.55 -13.98 5.78
C SER A 56 4.47 -14.97 6.50
N ALA A 57 4.64 -14.73 7.80
CA ALA A 57 5.23 -15.67 8.74
C ALA A 57 4.47 -15.60 10.07
N PRO A 58 4.65 -16.54 11.02
CA PRO A 58 3.80 -16.65 12.21
C PRO A 58 3.59 -15.37 13.01
N ARG A 59 4.52 -14.41 12.94
CA ARG A 59 4.48 -13.15 13.69
C ARG A 59 4.48 -11.90 12.80
N ARG A 60 4.26 -12.03 11.49
CA ARG A 60 4.29 -10.88 10.58
C ARG A 60 3.48 -11.05 9.31
N LEU A 61 2.97 -9.93 8.84
CA LEU A 61 2.54 -9.71 7.48
C LEU A 61 3.45 -8.66 6.86
N THR A 62 3.84 -8.85 5.60
CA THR A 62 4.75 -7.94 4.88
C THR A 62 4.19 -7.65 3.51
N ALA A 63 4.37 -6.42 3.04
CA ALA A 63 4.14 -6.01 1.66
C ALA A 63 5.42 -5.42 1.07
N TRP A 64 5.67 -5.76 -0.19
CA TRP A 64 6.64 -5.14 -1.08
C TRP A 64 5.88 -4.48 -2.22
N VAL A 65 5.90 -3.15 -2.23
CA VAL A 65 5.25 -2.38 -3.29
C VAL A 65 6.35 -1.74 -4.14
N ARG A 66 6.30 -1.96 -5.44
CA ARG A 66 7.28 -1.41 -6.41
C ARG A 66 6.54 -0.61 -7.47
N GLY A 67 7.25 0.30 -8.12
CA GLY A 67 6.69 1.07 -9.24
C GLY A 67 5.86 2.28 -8.81
N LEU A 68 5.91 2.64 -7.53
CA LEU A 68 5.22 3.84 -7.04
C LEU A 68 5.87 5.09 -7.65
N PRO A 69 5.09 6.09 -8.11
CA PRO A 69 5.66 7.37 -8.47
C PRO A 69 6.17 8.09 -7.23
N VAL A 70 7.09 9.05 -7.35
CA VAL A 70 7.49 9.91 -6.22
C VAL A 70 6.35 10.86 -5.80
N LYS A 71 5.58 11.33 -6.78
CA LYS A 71 4.51 12.33 -6.62
C LYS A 71 3.45 12.07 -7.70
N GLN A 72 2.19 12.34 -7.38
CA GLN A 72 1.13 12.47 -8.38
C GLN A 72 1.46 13.58 -9.38
N ALA A 73 1.02 13.43 -10.62
CA ALA A 73 1.00 14.51 -11.58
C ALA A 73 0.09 15.64 -11.08
N ASP A 74 0.48 16.88 -11.37
CA ASP A 74 -0.40 18.02 -11.15
C ASP A 74 -1.59 17.93 -12.13
N VAL A 75 -2.79 18.26 -11.64
CA VAL A 75 -4.01 18.19 -12.45
C VAL A 75 -4.47 19.60 -12.79
N GLU A 76 -4.51 19.92 -14.08
CA GLU A 76 -5.18 21.13 -14.56
C GLU A 76 -6.70 20.92 -14.57
N LEU A 77 -7.41 21.76 -13.84
CA LEU A 77 -8.87 21.80 -13.80
C LEU A 77 -9.33 23.13 -14.39
N GLU A 78 -10.20 23.07 -15.39
CA GLU A 78 -10.90 24.26 -15.88
C GLU A 78 -12.13 24.51 -14.99
N VAL A 79 -12.19 25.70 -14.38
CA VAL A 79 -13.31 26.12 -13.55
C VAL A 79 -14.08 27.17 -14.31
N THR A 80 -15.35 26.90 -14.60
CA THR A 80 -16.27 27.84 -15.23
C THR A 80 -16.91 28.77 -14.20
N GLY A 81 -17.04 30.03 -14.58
CA GLY A 81 -17.53 31.14 -13.77
C GLY A 81 -18.86 31.68 -14.29
N PRO A 82 -19.11 32.99 -14.21
CA PRO A 82 -20.34 33.59 -14.71
C PRO A 82 -20.39 33.64 -16.26
N PRO A 83 -21.59 33.75 -16.87
CA PRO A 83 -21.73 34.00 -18.30
C PRO A 83 -21.04 35.31 -18.71
N LYS A 84 -20.55 35.39 -19.95
CA LYS A 84 -19.91 36.60 -20.49
C LYS A 84 -20.76 37.85 -20.30
N SER A 85 -22.07 37.75 -20.53
CA SER A 85 -23.03 38.85 -20.39
C SER A 85 -23.14 39.42 -18.98
N VAL A 86 -22.71 38.65 -17.97
CA VAL A 86 -22.67 39.08 -16.56
C VAL A 86 -21.25 39.45 -16.15
N ALA A 87 -20.24 38.82 -16.76
CA ALA A 87 -18.83 39.03 -16.47
C ALA A 87 -18.28 40.35 -17.02
N TYR A 88 -18.79 40.82 -18.16
CA TYR A 88 -18.34 42.06 -18.82
C TYR A 88 -19.53 42.98 -19.10
N ASP A 89 -19.31 44.28 -18.95
CA ASP A 89 -20.30 45.28 -19.32
C ASP A 89 -20.32 45.57 -20.84
N ALA A 90 -21.20 46.49 -21.26
CA ALA A 90 -21.36 46.86 -22.67
C ALA A 90 -20.10 47.48 -23.30
N VAL A 91 -19.15 47.96 -22.49
CA VAL A 91 -17.89 48.57 -22.94
C VAL A 91 -16.72 47.58 -22.86
N GLY A 92 -16.99 46.35 -22.40
CA GLY A 92 -16.00 45.28 -22.28
C GLY A 92 -15.19 45.32 -20.97
N ALA A 93 -15.56 46.16 -20.00
CA ALA A 93 -14.88 46.21 -18.71
C ALA A 93 -15.37 45.07 -17.78
N PRO A 94 -14.48 44.46 -16.97
CA PRO A 94 -14.86 43.39 -16.05
C PRO A 94 -15.77 43.92 -14.95
N THR A 95 -16.93 43.28 -14.78
CA THR A 95 -17.89 43.64 -13.74
C THR A 95 -17.48 43.09 -12.38
N ARG A 96 -18.19 43.49 -11.33
CA ARG A 96 -18.04 42.91 -9.98
C ARG A 96 -18.16 41.38 -9.96
N ALA A 97 -18.93 40.78 -10.87
CA ALA A 97 -19.05 39.33 -10.98
C ALA A 97 -17.73 38.68 -11.45
N ALA A 98 -17.07 39.26 -12.46
CA ALA A 98 -15.75 38.79 -12.92
C ALA A 98 -14.68 39.01 -11.85
N LEU A 99 -14.67 40.17 -11.17
CA LEU A 99 -13.72 40.45 -10.09
C LEU A 99 -13.88 39.47 -8.92
N SER A 100 -15.12 39.22 -8.49
CA SER A 100 -15.39 38.28 -7.38
C SER A 100 -15.05 36.84 -7.76
N PHE A 101 -15.23 36.47 -9.04
CA PHE A 101 -14.81 35.16 -9.53
C PHE A 101 -13.28 35.03 -9.53
N ALA A 102 -12.56 36.03 -10.02
CA ALA A 102 -11.10 36.08 -10.00
C ALA A 102 -10.54 35.91 -8.58
N ASP A 103 -11.07 36.69 -7.62
CA ASP A 103 -10.70 36.65 -6.21
C ASP A 103 -10.97 35.28 -5.57
N LYS A 104 -12.16 34.71 -5.81
CA LYS A 104 -12.53 33.37 -5.33
C LYS A 104 -11.58 32.29 -5.86
N GLN A 105 -11.16 32.39 -7.12
CA GLN A 105 -10.20 31.47 -7.71
C GLN A 105 -8.74 31.84 -7.43
N ARG A 106 -8.49 32.95 -6.75
CA ARG A 106 -7.16 33.50 -6.41
C ARG A 106 -6.27 33.71 -7.64
N VAL A 107 -6.86 34.24 -8.71
CA VAL A 107 -6.15 34.57 -9.95
C VAL A 107 -6.39 36.03 -10.31
N GLU A 108 -5.50 36.60 -11.12
CA GLU A 108 -5.71 37.91 -11.71
C GLU A 108 -6.84 37.86 -12.74
N VAL A 109 -7.60 38.94 -12.85
CA VAL A 109 -8.72 39.06 -13.82
C VAL A 109 -8.21 38.90 -15.26
N SER A 110 -6.98 39.33 -15.53
CA SER A 110 -6.30 39.16 -16.82
C SER A 110 -5.98 37.71 -17.17
N SER A 111 -6.01 36.79 -16.19
CA SER A 111 -5.79 35.36 -16.40
C SER A 111 -7.09 34.59 -16.71
N LEU A 112 -8.23 35.28 -16.72
CA LEU A 112 -9.51 34.71 -17.09
C LEU A 112 -9.66 34.70 -18.62
N TYR A 113 -10.35 33.68 -19.13
CA TYR A 113 -10.65 33.54 -20.55
C TYR A 113 -12.10 33.09 -20.74
N LEU A 114 -12.61 33.22 -21.96
CA LEU A 114 -13.95 32.78 -22.29
C LEU A 114 -13.93 31.37 -22.88
N VAL A 115 -14.90 30.55 -22.49
CA VAL A 115 -15.12 29.20 -23.02
C VAL A 115 -16.54 29.05 -23.55
N GLN A 116 -16.67 28.34 -24.66
CA GLN A 116 -17.96 28.00 -25.23
C GLN A 116 -18.57 26.83 -24.46
N THR A 117 -19.78 27.01 -23.94
CA THR A 117 -20.56 25.93 -23.29
C THR A 117 -21.88 25.74 -24.02
N ALA A 118 -22.60 24.64 -23.74
CA ALA A 118 -23.95 24.43 -24.27
C ALA A 118 -24.96 25.54 -23.89
N LYS A 119 -24.64 26.37 -22.88
CA LYS A 119 -25.46 27.48 -22.40
C LYS A 119 -24.93 28.86 -22.82
N GLY A 120 -23.93 28.92 -23.71
CA GLY A 120 -23.30 30.15 -24.20
C GLY A 120 -21.84 30.33 -23.77
N GLU A 121 -21.30 31.53 -23.95
CA GLU A 121 -19.94 31.91 -23.54
C GLU A 121 -19.86 32.20 -22.05
N TYR A 122 -18.93 31.56 -21.36
CA TYR A 122 -18.71 31.69 -19.92
C TYR A 122 -17.27 32.09 -19.64
N LEU A 123 -17.07 32.86 -18.58
CA LEU A 123 -15.75 33.12 -18.03
C LEU A 123 -15.20 31.82 -17.43
N ALA A 124 -13.90 31.58 -17.56
CA ALA A 124 -13.24 30.42 -17.02
C ALA A 124 -11.80 30.75 -16.62
N THR A 125 -11.22 29.85 -15.82
CA THR A 125 -9.80 29.88 -15.48
C THR A 125 -9.27 28.45 -15.34
N LYS A 126 -7.97 28.28 -15.52
CA LYS A 126 -7.28 27.03 -15.23
C LYS A 126 -6.72 27.07 -13.82
N GLN A 127 -7.08 26.09 -13.01
CA GLN A 127 -6.44 25.82 -11.74
C GLN A 127 -5.53 24.62 -11.84
N VAL A 128 -4.29 24.77 -11.36
CA VAL A 128 -3.37 23.65 -11.20
C VAL A 128 -3.54 23.10 -9.79
N LYS A 129 -4.16 21.93 -9.66
CA LYS A 129 -4.17 21.18 -8.42
C LYS A 129 -2.85 20.44 -8.28
N VAL A 130 -1.99 20.94 -7.39
CA VAL A 130 -0.69 20.32 -7.10
C VAL A 130 -0.89 18.89 -6.57
N GLY A 131 -0.25 17.92 -7.22
CA GLY A 131 -0.28 16.52 -6.83
C GLY A 131 0.35 16.31 -5.46
N ARG A 132 -0.11 15.30 -4.72
CA ARG A 132 0.48 14.94 -3.42
C ARG A 132 1.70 14.05 -3.62
N THR A 133 2.64 14.11 -2.67
CA THR A 133 3.77 13.16 -2.64
C THR A 133 3.28 11.78 -2.21
N THR A 134 3.92 10.72 -2.71
CA THR A 134 3.59 9.34 -2.33
C THR A 134 3.78 9.11 -0.84
N GLU A 135 4.79 9.74 -0.23
CA GLU A 135 4.97 9.75 1.23
C GLU A 135 3.71 10.23 1.97
N GLN A 136 3.16 11.39 1.61
CA GLN A 136 1.95 11.96 2.24
C GLN A 136 0.71 11.10 2.05
N MET A 137 0.59 10.39 0.93
CA MET A 137 -0.55 9.49 0.70
C MET A 137 -0.40 8.20 1.50
N LEU A 138 0.81 7.65 1.56
CA LEU A 138 1.08 6.41 2.29
C LEU A 138 0.86 6.54 3.80
N THR A 139 1.05 7.72 4.39
CA THR A 139 0.73 7.94 5.81
C THR A 139 -0.74 7.70 6.14
N ALA A 140 -1.65 7.86 5.17
CA ALA A 140 -3.07 7.53 5.34
C ALA A 140 -3.43 6.13 4.83
N VAL A 141 -2.81 5.68 3.73
CA VAL A 141 -3.09 4.38 3.10
C VAL A 141 -2.67 3.21 4.00
N LEU A 142 -1.47 3.25 4.58
CA LEU A 142 -0.91 2.08 5.28
C LEU A 142 -1.67 1.72 6.57
N PRO A 143 -2.03 2.67 7.45
CA PRO A 143 -2.85 2.34 8.62
C PRO A 143 -4.22 1.76 8.21
N ARG A 144 -4.82 2.31 7.15
CA ARG A 144 -6.12 1.85 6.66
C ARG A 144 -6.07 0.45 6.05
N ALA A 145 -5.02 0.13 5.30
CA ALA A 145 -4.84 -1.20 4.73
C ALA A 145 -4.81 -2.31 5.81
N VAL A 146 -4.24 -1.99 6.98
CA VAL A 146 -4.19 -2.89 8.14
C VAL A 146 -5.50 -2.92 8.90
N HIS A 147 -6.16 -1.77 9.07
CA HIS A 147 -7.48 -1.68 9.68
C HIS A 147 -8.52 -2.52 8.92
N ASP A 148 -8.46 -2.52 7.59
CA ASP A 148 -9.42 -3.19 6.71
C ASP A 148 -9.16 -4.70 6.57
N LEU A 149 -8.21 -5.28 7.33
CA LEU A 149 -7.99 -6.73 7.35
C LEU A 149 -9.18 -7.46 7.97
N THR A 150 -9.63 -8.51 7.30
CA THR A 150 -10.74 -9.33 7.77
C THR A 150 -10.24 -10.48 8.63
N TRP A 151 -10.75 -10.57 9.86
CA TRP A 151 -10.41 -11.64 10.80
C TRP A 151 -11.67 -12.38 11.25
N PRO A 152 -11.67 -13.73 11.31
CA PRO A 152 -12.83 -14.51 11.79
C PRO A 152 -13.23 -14.18 13.24
N ARG A 153 -12.25 -13.79 14.07
CA ARG A 153 -12.44 -13.20 15.40
C ARG A 153 -11.39 -12.11 15.58
N SER A 154 -11.77 -10.84 15.60
CA SER A 154 -10.82 -9.73 15.83
C SER A 154 -10.80 -9.32 17.30
N MET A 155 -9.67 -8.78 17.75
CA MET A 155 -9.57 -8.06 19.01
C MET A 155 -9.53 -6.56 18.72
N THR A 156 -10.13 -5.78 19.60
CA THR A 156 -10.15 -4.32 19.52
C THR A 156 -9.15 -3.76 20.53
N TRP A 157 -8.08 -3.12 20.07
CA TRP A 157 -6.97 -2.71 20.93
C TRP A 157 -7.06 -1.27 21.46
N THR A 158 -7.90 -0.41 20.88
CA THR A 158 -8.02 1.01 21.28
C THR A 158 -9.47 1.53 21.31
N GLY A 159 -10.43 0.74 21.82
CA GLY A 159 -11.85 1.11 21.87
C GLY A 159 -12.61 0.89 20.55
N LEU A 160 -13.91 1.19 20.49
CA LEU A 160 -14.82 0.84 19.37
C LEU A 160 -14.34 1.23 17.96
N GLU A 161 -13.48 2.26 17.84
CA GLU A 161 -12.88 2.74 16.59
C GLU A 161 -11.43 2.26 16.35
N GLY A 162 -10.90 1.42 17.23
CA GLY A 162 -9.55 0.89 17.12
C GLY A 162 -9.40 -0.16 16.01
N PRO A 163 -8.20 -0.31 15.43
CA PRO A 163 -7.96 -1.26 14.37
C PRO A 163 -8.23 -2.69 14.84
N ARG A 164 -9.04 -3.39 14.05
CA ARG A 164 -9.38 -4.79 14.23
C ARG A 164 -8.20 -5.65 13.82
N PHE A 165 -7.41 -6.09 14.78
CA PHE A 165 -6.31 -7.02 14.51
C PHE A 165 -6.40 -8.23 15.43
N ILE A 166 -6.13 -9.41 14.88
CA ILE A 166 -6.24 -10.70 15.58
C ILE A 166 -5.38 -10.80 16.84
N ARG A 167 -4.28 -10.03 16.91
CA ARG A 167 -3.23 -10.09 17.94
C ARG A 167 -2.66 -8.70 18.23
N PRO A 168 -1.99 -8.47 19.37
CA PRO A 168 -1.30 -7.21 19.61
C PRO A 168 -0.22 -6.96 18.53
N ILE A 169 -0.27 -5.78 17.91
CA ILE A 169 0.82 -5.28 17.07
C ILE A 169 1.98 -4.87 18.00
N ARG A 170 3.20 -5.25 17.64
CA ARG A 170 4.41 -5.13 18.47
C ARG A 170 5.52 -4.32 17.82
N TRP A 171 5.50 -4.17 16.50
CA TRP A 171 6.36 -3.27 15.73
C TRP A 171 5.78 -3.05 14.34
N VAL A 172 6.15 -1.94 13.72
CA VAL A 172 5.78 -1.60 12.34
C VAL A 172 7.04 -1.17 11.60
N VAL A 173 7.27 -1.74 10.41
CA VAL A 173 8.28 -1.25 9.48
C VAL A 173 7.56 -0.58 8.32
N ALA A 174 7.93 0.66 7.99
CA ALA A 174 7.44 1.34 6.81
C ALA A 174 8.60 2.15 6.22
N VAL A 175 9.22 1.65 5.16
CA VAL A 175 10.40 2.26 4.54
C VAL A 175 10.12 2.51 3.06
N LEU A 176 10.09 3.78 2.67
CA LEU A 176 9.88 4.26 1.31
C LEU A 176 11.21 4.75 0.74
N ASP A 177 11.69 4.13 -0.33
CA ASP A 177 12.94 4.51 -1.02
C ASP A 177 14.14 4.70 -0.04
N GLY A 178 14.30 3.78 0.91
CA GLY A 178 15.37 3.87 1.91
C GLY A 178 15.08 4.74 3.13
N LYS A 179 13.96 5.46 3.16
CA LYS A 179 13.60 6.39 4.24
C LYS A 179 12.42 5.85 5.07
N PRO A 180 12.52 5.79 6.41
CA PRO A 180 11.40 5.42 7.25
C PRO A 180 10.29 6.48 7.18
N LEU A 181 9.05 6.02 7.02
CA LEU A 181 7.86 6.88 7.03
C LEU A 181 7.47 7.23 8.47
N ARG A 182 7.05 8.49 8.68
CA ARG A 182 6.49 8.95 9.95
C ARG A 182 4.98 8.70 9.97
N LEU A 183 4.59 7.55 10.51
CA LEU A 183 3.19 7.16 10.69
C LEU A 183 3.05 6.22 11.88
N GLU A 184 1.80 6.01 12.32
CA GLU A 184 1.46 5.02 13.33
C GLU A 184 0.41 4.06 12.78
N VAL A 185 0.50 2.79 13.18
CA VAL A 185 -0.54 1.80 12.94
C VAL A 185 -0.94 1.23 14.29
N ALA A 186 -2.22 1.35 14.66
CA ALA A 186 -2.73 0.88 15.95
C ALA A 186 -1.96 1.42 17.17
N GLY A 187 -1.55 2.69 17.13
CA GLY A 187 -0.74 3.32 18.20
C GLY A 187 0.71 2.84 18.25
N VAL A 188 1.18 2.11 17.24
CA VAL A 188 2.58 1.68 17.11
C VAL A 188 3.25 2.50 16.01
N ALA A 189 4.24 3.30 16.40
CA ALA A 189 5.04 4.09 15.47
C ALA A 189 5.82 3.20 14.50
N ALA A 190 5.79 3.57 13.22
CA ALA A 190 6.58 2.94 12.19
C ALA A 190 8.05 3.37 12.25
N GLY A 191 8.93 2.46 11.87
CA GLY A 191 10.35 2.74 11.71
C GLY A 191 10.98 1.83 10.67
N ASN A 192 12.28 1.58 10.83
CA ASN A 192 13.07 0.72 9.94
C ASN A 192 13.69 -0.48 10.67
N ALA A 193 13.15 -0.87 11.83
CA ALA A 193 13.65 -1.98 12.62
C ALA A 193 12.65 -3.14 12.61
N THR A 194 13.05 -4.26 12.02
CA THR A 194 12.33 -5.54 12.10
C THR A 194 12.89 -6.42 13.23
N ARG A 195 12.32 -7.61 13.41
CA ARG A 195 12.75 -8.62 14.40
C ARG A 195 13.03 -9.96 13.73
N GLY A 196 14.03 -10.68 14.23
CA GLY A 196 14.36 -12.03 13.78
C GLY A 196 13.43 -13.11 14.33
N HIS A 197 13.87 -14.36 14.27
CA HIS A 197 13.18 -15.48 14.90
C HIS A 197 13.11 -15.28 16.42
N ARG A 198 11.99 -15.65 17.05
CA ARG A 198 11.69 -15.34 18.47
C ARG A 198 12.81 -15.77 19.43
N PHE A 199 13.43 -16.90 19.17
CA PHE A 199 14.43 -17.51 20.05
C PHE A 199 15.84 -17.50 19.46
N LEU A 200 15.97 -17.42 18.14
CA LEU A 200 17.22 -17.68 17.42
C LEU A 200 17.77 -16.43 16.73
N GLY A 201 16.97 -15.37 16.63
CA GLY A 201 17.32 -14.17 15.88
C GLY A 201 17.42 -12.95 16.79
N SER A 202 17.95 -11.87 16.20
CA SER A 202 18.10 -10.59 16.89
C SER A 202 16.74 -9.94 17.17
N SER A 203 16.62 -9.28 18.33
CA SER A 203 15.40 -8.57 18.76
C SER A 203 15.14 -7.26 17.99
N ALA A 204 16.16 -6.72 17.32
CA ALA A 204 16.07 -5.54 16.47
C ALA A 204 17.07 -5.64 15.30
N ILE A 205 16.58 -5.43 14.08
CA ILE A 205 17.35 -5.53 12.84
C ILE A 205 16.98 -4.33 11.97
N ARG A 206 17.92 -3.41 11.74
CA ARG A 206 17.69 -2.27 10.83
C ARG A 206 17.68 -2.72 9.38
N VAL A 207 16.70 -2.25 8.62
CA VAL A 207 16.51 -2.59 7.20
C VAL A 207 16.35 -1.34 6.35
N ARG A 208 16.82 -1.39 5.11
CA ARG A 208 16.80 -0.24 4.18
C ARG A 208 15.79 -0.36 3.05
N HIS A 209 15.58 -1.56 2.56
CA HIS A 209 14.67 -1.86 1.45
C HIS A 209 14.31 -3.34 1.51
N PHE A 210 13.40 -3.80 0.65
CA PHE A 210 12.85 -5.15 0.76
C PHE A 210 13.92 -6.25 0.63
N LEU A 211 14.84 -6.15 -0.34
CA LEU A 211 15.88 -7.16 -0.52
C LEU A 211 16.87 -7.24 0.66
N ASP A 212 17.21 -6.11 1.27
CA ASP A 212 18.02 -6.07 2.51
C ASP A 212 17.26 -6.70 3.69
N TYR A 213 15.96 -6.41 3.79
CA TYR A 213 15.06 -7.01 4.76
C TYR A 213 14.99 -8.54 4.61
N GLU A 214 14.73 -9.05 3.40
CA GLU A 214 14.64 -10.48 3.15
C GLU A 214 15.95 -11.20 3.48
N LYS A 215 17.09 -10.65 3.05
CA LYS A 215 18.42 -11.20 3.35
C LYS A 215 18.68 -11.26 4.86
N LYS A 216 18.41 -10.18 5.58
CA LYS A 216 18.68 -10.09 7.03
C LYS A 216 17.74 -10.96 7.85
N LEU A 217 16.47 -11.07 7.45
CA LEU A 217 15.52 -12.00 8.08
C LEU A 217 15.95 -13.45 7.90
N HIS A 218 16.37 -13.82 6.69
CA HIS A 218 16.88 -15.17 6.43
C HIS A 218 18.08 -15.49 7.34
N ALA A 219 19.04 -14.57 7.46
CA ALA A 219 20.18 -14.70 8.38
C ALA A 219 19.79 -14.79 9.86
N ASN A 220 18.59 -14.31 10.22
CA ASN A 220 18.04 -14.36 11.58
C ASN A 220 16.91 -15.42 11.73
N GLY A 221 16.92 -16.46 10.89
CA GLY A 221 16.05 -17.63 11.03
C GLY A 221 14.59 -17.42 10.59
N VAL A 222 14.31 -16.40 9.77
CA VAL A 222 12.96 -16.11 9.28
C VAL A 222 12.92 -16.23 7.76
N ILE A 223 12.08 -17.13 7.24
CA ILE A 223 11.82 -17.30 5.81
C ILE A 223 10.41 -16.81 5.52
N ILE A 224 10.29 -15.64 4.87
CA ILE A 224 9.00 -14.99 4.62
C ILE A 224 8.27 -15.56 3.39
N ARG A 225 9.00 -16.09 2.40
CA ARG A 225 8.40 -16.68 1.19
C ARG A 225 7.94 -18.12 1.44
N PRO A 226 6.64 -18.44 1.29
CA PRO A 226 6.12 -19.79 1.52
C PRO A 226 6.79 -20.86 0.65
N ALA A 227 7.04 -20.56 -0.64
CA ALA A 227 7.70 -21.48 -1.57
C ALA A 227 9.11 -21.87 -1.09
N ARG A 228 9.93 -20.87 -0.73
CA ARG A 228 11.28 -21.12 -0.19
C ARG A 228 11.24 -21.92 1.12
N ARG A 229 10.23 -21.69 1.95
CA ARG A 229 10.03 -22.46 3.20
C ARG A 229 9.74 -23.94 2.89
N ARG A 230 8.85 -24.22 1.94
CA ARG A 230 8.53 -25.59 1.50
C ARG A 230 9.76 -26.30 0.91
N GLU A 231 10.51 -25.63 0.05
CA GLU A 231 11.74 -26.19 -0.54
C GLU A 231 12.82 -26.49 0.50
N LYS A 232 12.98 -25.64 1.52
CA LYS A 232 13.91 -25.91 2.62
C LYS A 232 13.47 -27.13 3.41
N ILE A 233 12.20 -27.21 3.78
CA ILE A 233 11.64 -28.36 4.51
C ILE A 233 11.81 -29.65 3.71
N ALA A 234 11.49 -29.63 2.41
CA ALA A 234 11.66 -30.79 1.54
C ALA A 234 13.12 -31.28 1.48
N ARG A 235 14.07 -30.35 1.32
CA ARG A 235 15.52 -30.67 1.34
C ARG A 235 15.99 -31.20 2.68
N GLU A 236 15.53 -30.62 3.79
CA GLU A 236 15.88 -31.07 5.14
C GLU A 236 15.32 -32.45 5.45
N LEU A 237 14.09 -32.74 5.03
CA LEU A 237 13.48 -34.07 5.12
C LEU A 237 14.24 -35.10 4.28
N GLU A 238 14.61 -34.77 3.05
CA GLU A 238 15.38 -35.66 2.18
C GLU A 238 16.78 -35.96 2.78
N ALA A 239 17.46 -34.94 3.30
CA ALA A 239 18.76 -35.08 3.95
C ALA A 239 18.67 -35.86 5.27
N PHE A 240 17.55 -35.78 5.98
CA PHE A 240 17.30 -36.57 7.19
C PHE A 240 17.02 -38.04 6.85
N VAL A 241 16.17 -38.30 5.84
CA VAL A 241 15.89 -39.63 5.30
C VAL A 241 17.17 -40.33 4.82
N LYS A 242 18.02 -39.64 4.07
CA LYS A 242 19.33 -40.15 3.62
C LYS A 242 20.28 -40.48 4.77
N ARG A 243 20.25 -39.71 5.86
CA ARG A 243 21.10 -39.97 7.06
C ARG A 243 20.53 -41.05 7.97
N GLY A 244 19.20 -41.22 8.01
CA GLY A 244 18.51 -42.15 8.89
C GLY A 244 18.17 -43.52 8.28
N ASN A 245 18.47 -43.76 6.99
CA ASN A 245 18.12 -44.99 6.27
C ASN A 245 16.60 -45.33 6.30
N LEU A 246 15.73 -44.31 6.38
CA LEU A 246 14.28 -44.48 6.48
C LEU A 246 13.62 -44.33 5.10
N SER A 247 12.92 -45.35 4.60
CA SER A 247 12.23 -45.28 3.31
C SER A 247 10.92 -44.51 3.39
N HIS A 248 10.66 -43.65 2.40
CA HIS A 248 9.41 -42.89 2.29
C HIS A 248 8.29 -43.83 1.80
N ALA A 249 7.36 -44.20 2.68
CA ALA A 249 6.16 -44.92 2.26
C ALA A 249 5.28 -44.00 1.39
N ARG A 250 5.47 -44.06 0.07
CA ARG A 250 4.50 -43.49 -0.87
C ARG A 250 3.20 -44.26 -0.68
N ARG A 251 2.15 -43.60 -0.18
CA ARG A 251 0.79 -44.12 -0.31
C ARG A 251 0.38 -44.02 -1.78
N SER A 252 0.71 -45.05 -2.55
CA SER A 252 0.15 -45.33 -3.87
C SER A 252 -0.73 -46.56 -3.77
N GLY A 253 -2.04 -46.37 -3.89
CA GLY A 253 -3.01 -47.46 -3.98
C GLY A 253 -4.40 -46.89 -4.27
N PRO A 254 -5.07 -47.28 -5.39
CA PRO A 254 -6.42 -46.85 -5.66
C PRO A 254 -7.38 -47.50 -4.64
N ARG A 255 -8.36 -46.73 -4.15
CA ARG A 255 -9.45 -47.27 -3.34
C ARG A 255 -10.37 -48.08 -4.26
N GLU A 256 -10.17 -49.39 -4.34
CA GLU A 256 -11.20 -50.30 -4.79
C GLU A 256 -12.36 -50.25 -3.80
N ALA A 257 -13.48 -49.62 -4.21
CA ALA A 257 -14.76 -49.79 -3.57
C ALA A 257 -15.44 -51.03 -4.18
N GLY A 258 -15.05 -52.20 -3.69
CA GLY A 258 -15.73 -53.47 -3.93
C GLY A 258 -16.78 -53.74 -2.85
N ARG A 259 -18.00 -54.05 -3.30
CA ARG A 259 -19.20 -54.46 -2.54
C ARG A 259 -18.92 -55.54 -1.51
N LEU A 260 -19.77 -55.60 -0.48
CA LEU A 260 -20.38 -56.80 0.12
C LEU A 260 -21.58 -56.29 0.95
N SER A 261 -22.80 -56.47 0.44
CA SER A 261 -23.81 -57.48 0.83
C SER A 261 -24.78 -56.93 1.88
#